data_AF-A0A1H8CEK5-F1
#
_entry.id   AF-A0A1H8CEK5-F1
#
_cell.length_a   1.000
_cell.length_b   1.000
_cell.length_c   1.000
_cell.angle_alpha   90.00
_cell.angle_beta   90.00
_cell.angle_gamma   90.00
#
_symmetry.space_group_name_H-M   'P 1'
#
loop_
_entity.id
_entity.type
_entity.pdbx_description
1 polymer ?
#
loop_
_entity_poly.entity_id
_entity_poly.type
_entity_poly.pdbx_seq_one_letter_code
_entity_poly.pdbx_strand_id
1 'polypeptide(L)'
;MAHKYVSWKVLIVALVVVGVLGYGTIKYTERPKFCASCHEIEPAYNSWSTSTHDGINCMECHADEGKIGLIKRKLAASKEIYKHLLGETENIEGDVPSERCIKCHEEIETVSESDQINIPHQKHIGANIECTACHAEVVHGSTGYRSPGMAVCSKCHDVYNPDKCIKCHQKVS
;
A
#
# COMPACT_ATOMS: atom_id res chain seq x y z
N MET A 1 51.09 -5.96 -31.32
CA MET A 1 50.28 -4.80 -30.90
C MET A 1 49.61 -5.13 -29.58
N ALA A 2 49.76 -4.26 -28.59
CA ALA A 2 49.48 -4.55 -27.19
C ALA A 2 48.00 -4.89 -26.93
N HIS A 3 47.73 -6.07 -26.36
CA HIS A 3 46.50 -6.29 -25.62
C HIS A 3 46.54 -5.37 -24.40
N LYS A 4 45.92 -4.18 -24.49
CA LYS A 4 45.63 -3.34 -23.33
C LYS A 4 44.60 -4.08 -22.48
N TYR A 5 45.07 -5.01 -21.63
CA TYR A 5 44.23 -5.66 -20.64
C TYR A 5 43.68 -4.58 -19.72
N VAL A 6 42.35 -4.48 -19.64
CA VAL A 6 41.69 -3.64 -18.63
C VAL A 6 42.16 -4.15 -17.27
N SER A 7 42.87 -3.31 -16.52
CA SER A 7 43.36 -3.69 -15.19
C SER A 7 42.19 -4.14 -14.33
N TRP A 8 42.34 -5.24 -13.60
CA TRP A 8 41.33 -5.72 -12.64
C TRP A 8 40.84 -4.60 -11.70
N LYS A 9 41.71 -3.65 -11.34
CA LYS A 9 41.34 -2.46 -10.55
C LYS A 9 40.31 -1.58 -11.26
N VAL A 10 40.44 -1.38 -12.57
CA VAL A 10 39.49 -0.62 -13.39
C VAL A 10 38.14 -1.36 -13.43
N LEU A 11 38.14 -2.69 -13.52
CA LEU A 11 36.90 -3.48 -13.47
C LEU A 11 36.20 -3.39 -12.11
N ILE A 12 36.95 -3.44 -10.99
CA ILE A 12 36.38 -3.25 -9.64
C ILE A 12 35.76 -1.86 -9.52
N VAL A 13 36.52 -0.80 -9.88
CA VAL A 13 36.02 0.57 -9.79
C VAL A 13 34.76 0.73 -10.62
N ALA A 14 34.73 0.20 -11.85
CA ALA A 14 33.54 0.20 -12.68
C ALA A 14 32.36 -0.54 -12.02
N LEU A 15 32.58 -1.72 -11.45
CA LEU A 15 31.56 -2.50 -10.74
C LEU A 15 31.00 -1.75 -9.53
N VAL A 16 31.87 -1.11 -8.74
CA VAL A 16 31.46 -0.32 -7.57
C VAL A 16 30.64 0.89 -8.02
N VAL A 17 31.10 1.62 -9.04
CA VAL A 17 30.36 2.76 -9.59
C VAL A 17 28.99 2.32 -10.10
N VAL A 18 28.91 1.25 -10.88
CA VAL A 18 27.65 0.69 -11.36
C VAL A 18 26.75 0.26 -10.20
N GLY A 19 27.31 -0.40 -9.18
CA GLY A 19 26.56 -0.82 -7.99
C GLY A 19 25.96 0.36 -7.21
N VAL A 20 26.75 1.41 -6.99
CA VAL A 20 26.30 2.62 -6.29
C VAL A 20 25.23 3.36 -7.09
N LEU A 21 25.46 3.56 -8.39
CA LEU A 21 24.49 4.22 -9.27
C LEU A 21 23.18 3.42 -9.38
N GLY A 22 23.29 2.10 -9.52
CA GLY A 22 22.16 1.19 -9.55
C GLY A 22 21.33 1.24 -8.27
N TYR A 23 21.98 1.19 -7.10
CA TYR A 23 21.31 1.33 -5.81
C TYR A 23 20.62 2.69 -5.65
N GLY A 24 21.30 3.79 -6.02
CA GLY A 24 20.73 5.13 -5.99
C GLY A 24 19.48 5.26 -6.86
N THR A 25 19.51 4.67 -8.06
CA THR A 25 18.38 4.66 -9.00
C THR A 25 17.21 3.85 -8.44
N ILE A 26 17.49 2.69 -7.85
CA ILE A 26 16.49 1.84 -7.17
C ILE A 26 15.77 2.63 -6.08
N LYS A 27 16.51 3.29 -5.17
CA LYS A 27 15.93 4.10 -4.09
C LYS A 27 15.20 5.34 -4.59
N TYR A 28 15.64 5.94 -5.69
CA TYR A 28 14.97 7.08 -6.29
C TYR A 28 13.60 6.71 -6.87
N THR A 29 13.53 5.58 -7.58
CA THR A 29 12.31 5.06 -8.22
C THR A 29 11.25 4.53 -7.25
N GLU A 30 11.56 4.47 -5.96
CA GLU A 30 10.62 4.09 -4.90
C GLU A 30 9.92 5.30 -4.27
N ARG A 31 10.33 6.53 -4.59
CA ARG A 31 9.79 7.73 -3.93
C ARG A 31 8.38 8.02 -4.42
N PRO A 32 7.44 8.46 -3.54
CA PRO A 32 6.09 8.84 -3.95
C PRO A 32 6.06 9.84 -5.11
N LYS A 33 6.96 10.85 -5.09
CA LYS A 33 7.09 11.84 -6.18
C LYS A 33 7.54 11.26 -7.52
N PHE A 34 8.30 10.16 -7.52
CA PHE A 34 8.66 9.47 -8.76
C PHE A 34 7.43 8.78 -9.35
N CYS A 35 6.65 8.09 -8.53
CA CYS A 35 5.39 7.47 -8.95
C CYS A 35 4.40 8.52 -9.49
N ALA A 36 4.31 9.67 -8.83
CA ALA A 36 3.46 10.80 -9.25
C ALA A 36 3.91 11.47 -10.56
N SER A 37 5.06 11.10 -11.11
CA SER A 37 5.47 11.56 -12.46
C SER A 37 4.67 10.88 -13.58
N CYS A 38 3.99 9.77 -13.29
CA CYS A 38 3.01 9.15 -14.17
C CYS A 38 1.63 9.75 -13.91
N HIS A 39 0.95 10.23 -14.95
CA HIS A 39 -0.36 10.86 -14.82
C HIS A 39 -1.45 9.88 -14.35
N GLU A 40 -1.26 8.59 -14.59
CA GLU A 40 -2.16 7.54 -14.13
C GLU A 40 -2.14 7.36 -12.62
N ILE A 41 -0.99 7.67 -11.99
CA ILE A 41 -0.76 7.50 -10.56
C ILE A 41 -0.92 8.83 -9.82
N GLU A 42 -0.81 9.97 -10.52
CA GLU A 42 -0.96 11.30 -9.94
C GLU A 42 -2.23 11.48 -9.08
N PRO A 43 -3.44 11.01 -9.47
CA PRO A 43 -4.63 11.11 -8.62
C PRO A 43 -4.49 10.34 -7.29
N ALA A 44 -3.86 9.16 -7.34
CA ALA A 44 -3.60 8.32 -6.18
C ALA A 44 -2.56 8.98 -5.25
N TYR A 45 -1.55 9.66 -5.81
CA TYR A 45 -0.60 10.45 -5.03
C TYR A 45 -1.26 11.65 -4.35
N ASN A 46 -2.14 12.37 -5.04
CA ASN A 46 -2.82 13.54 -4.48
C ASN A 46 -3.71 13.17 -3.29
N SER A 47 -4.47 12.07 -3.38
CA SER A 47 -5.21 11.53 -2.24
C SER A 47 -4.30 11.08 -1.11
N TRP A 48 -3.22 10.34 -1.40
CA TRP A 48 -2.21 9.93 -0.42
C TRP A 48 -1.63 11.12 0.36
N SER A 49 -1.26 12.21 -0.34
CA SER A 49 -0.64 13.41 0.25
C SER A 49 -1.53 14.18 1.23
N THR A 50 -2.83 13.86 1.26
CA THR A 50 -3.80 14.47 2.17
C THR A 50 -4.43 13.44 3.13
N SER A 51 -3.95 12.19 3.07
CA SER A 51 -4.40 11.09 3.91
C SER A 51 -3.67 11.07 5.26
N THR A 52 -4.11 10.18 6.16
CA THR A 52 -3.40 9.91 7.42
C THR A 52 -2.05 9.19 7.21
N HIS A 53 -1.76 8.74 5.99
CA HIS A 53 -0.53 8.04 5.62
C HIS A 53 0.41 8.90 4.78
N ASP A 54 0.20 10.22 4.73
CA ASP A 54 1.21 11.13 4.19
C ASP A 54 2.54 10.93 4.94
N GLY A 55 3.63 10.91 4.18
CA GLY A 55 4.97 10.57 4.68
C GLY A 55 5.31 9.07 4.69
N ILE A 56 4.35 8.15 4.54
CA ILE A 56 4.63 6.72 4.33
C ILE A 56 4.96 6.47 2.86
N ASN A 57 6.09 5.79 2.58
CA ASN A 57 6.49 5.50 1.21
C ASN A 57 5.49 4.53 0.54
N CYS A 58 5.11 4.78 -0.72
CA CYS A 58 4.15 3.96 -1.47
C CYS A 58 4.50 2.46 -1.45
N MET A 59 5.80 2.14 -1.46
CA MET A 59 6.31 0.77 -1.50
C MET A 59 6.10 0.01 -0.18
N GLU A 60 5.88 0.69 0.94
CA GLU A 60 5.57 0.02 2.21
C GLU A 60 4.24 -0.74 2.13
N CYS A 61 3.31 -0.24 1.31
CA CYS A 61 2.02 -0.87 1.03
C CYS A 61 2.03 -1.66 -0.29
N HIS A 62 2.59 -1.10 -1.36
CA HIS A 62 2.48 -1.66 -2.72
C HIS A 62 3.60 -2.65 -3.11
N ALA A 63 4.53 -3.00 -2.20
CA ALA A 63 5.48 -4.09 -2.42
C ALA A 63 5.47 -5.14 -1.31
N ASP A 64 5.72 -6.37 -1.74
CA ASP A 64 6.17 -7.47 -0.91
C ASP A 64 7.34 -7.06 0.00
N GLU A 65 7.41 -7.65 1.19
CA GLU A 65 8.47 -7.33 2.14
C GLU A 65 9.85 -7.81 1.67
N GLY A 66 10.88 -7.12 2.16
CA GLY A 66 12.26 -7.42 1.86
C GLY A 66 12.66 -7.14 0.41
N LYS A 67 13.91 -7.46 0.09
CA LYS A 67 14.54 -7.12 -1.20
C LYS A 67 13.90 -7.88 -2.36
N ILE A 68 13.50 -9.13 -2.14
CA ILE A 68 12.85 -9.96 -3.16
C ILE A 68 11.50 -9.35 -3.55
N GLY A 69 10.74 -8.88 -2.57
CA GLY A 69 9.45 -8.28 -2.82
C GLY A 69 9.53 -6.98 -3.61
N LEU A 70 10.51 -6.15 -3.27
CA LEU A 70 10.84 -4.95 -4.03
C LEU A 70 11.22 -5.26 -5.49
N ILE A 71 12.01 -6.32 -5.74
CA ILE A 71 12.36 -6.75 -7.10
C ILE A 71 11.11 -7.19 -7.87
N LYS A 72 10.24 -8.00 -7.26
CA LYS A 72 8.98 -8.42 -7.88
C LYS A 72 8.11 -7.22 -8.27
N ARG A 73 7.96 -6.24 -7.38
CA ARG A 73 7.17 -5.04 -7.67
C ARG A 73 7.77 -4.22 -8.81
N LYS A 74 9.10 -4.10 -8.88
CA LYS A 74 9.78 -3.42 -10.01
C LYS A 74 9.56 -4.16 -11.34
N LEU A 75 9.58 -5.50 -11.34
CA LEU A 75 9.25 -6.28 -12.55
C LEU A 75 7.79 -6.07 -12.98
N ALA A 76 6.86 -6.00 -12.03
CA ALA A 76 5.46 -5.64 -12.32
C ALA A 76 5.34 -4.20 -12.88
N ALA A 77 6.08 -3.24 -12.31
CA ALA A 77 6.11 -1.86 -12.80
C ALA A 77 6.61 -1.76 -14.25
N SER A 78 7.59 -2.58 -14.66
CA SER A 78 8.02 -2.64 -16.05
C SER A 78 6.90 -3.04 -17.01
N LYS A 79 5.98 -3.92 -16.57
CA LYS A 79 4.79 -4.29 -17.34
C LYS A 79 3.78 -3.14 -17.41
N GLU A 80 3.61 -2.38 -16.32
CA GLU A 80 2.76 -1.18 -16.28
C GLU A 80 3.29 -0.10 -17.24
N ILE A 81 4.61 0.13 -17.28
CA ILE A 81 5.25 1.04 -18.24
C ILE A 81 4.99 0.59 -19.68
N TYR A 82 5.11 -0.71 -19.95
CA TYR A 82 4.81 -1.25 -21.28
C TYR A 82 3.35 -1.01 -21.68
N LYS A 83 2.39 -1.23 -20.76
CA LYS A 83 0.98 -0.92 -20.97
C LYS A 83 0.73 0.56 -21.24
N HIS A 84 1.38 1.45 -20.49
CA HIS A 84 1.32 2.90 -20.72
C HIS A 84 1.74 3.25 -22.16
N LEU A 85 2.86 2.69 -22.64
CA LEU A 85 3.36 2.95 -24.00
C LEU A 85 2.39 2.47 -25.10
N LEU A 86 1.58 1.44 -24.81
CA LEU A 86 0.55 0.93 -25.71
C LEU A 86 -0.79 1.67 -25.57
N GLY A 87 -0.95 2.53 -24.56
CA GLY A 87 -2.22 3.18 -24.23
C GLY A 87 -3.23 2.26 -23.53
N GLU A 88 -2.80 1.11 -23.00
CA GLU A 88 -3.65 0.10 -22.34
C GLU A 88 -3.71 0.31 -20.81
N THR A 89 -4.20 1.47 -20.37
CA THR A 89 -4.10 1.91 -18.96
C THR A 89 -5.39 1.79 -18.14
N GLU A 90 -6.35 0.99 -18.60
CA GLU A 90 -7.61 0.79 -17.87
C GLU A 90 -7.40 -0.02 -16.58
N ASN A 91 -8.08 0.42 -15.50
CA ASN A 91 -8.18 -0.25 -14.19
C ASN A 91 -6.82 -0.57 -13.54
N ILE A 92 -6.07 0.47 -13.20
CA ILE A 92 -4.86 0.35 -12.38
C ILE A 92 -5.31 0.18 -10.91
N GLU A 93 -5.54 -1.06 -10.53
CA GLU A 93 -5.80 -1.44 -9.14
C GLU A 93 -4.52 -1.95 -8.47
N GLY A 94 -4.24 -1.41 -7.29
CA GLY A 94 -3.16 -1.89 -6.44
C GLY A 94 -3.69 -2.94 -5.47
N ASP A 95 -3.05 -4.11 -5.45
CA ASP A 95 -3.29 -5.11 -4.41
C ASP A 95 -2.51 -4.73 -3.14
N VAL A 96 -3.22 -4.55 -2.03
CA VAL A 96 -2.67 -4.18 -0.72
C VAL A 96 -3.30 -5.11 0.32
N PRO A 97 -2.70 -6.29 0.56
CA PRO A 97 -3.25 -7.25 1.49
C PRO A 97 -2.99 -6.83 2.94
N SER A 98 -3.77 -7.36 3.88
CA SER A 98 -3.77 -6.94 5.30
C SER A 98 -2.41 -7.06 5.99
N GLU A 99 -1.53 -7.94 5.52
CA GLU A 99 -0.18 -8.08 6.06
C GLU A 99 0.66 -6.80 5.89
N ARG A 100 0.27 -5.91 4.97
CA ARG A 100 0.90 -4.58 4.81
C ARG A 100 0.57 -3.67 5.97
N CYS A 101 -0.68 -3.72 6.45
CA CYS A 101 -1.19 -2.85 7.49
C CYS A 101 -0.59 -3.24 8.85
N ILE A 102 -0.57 -4.54 9.16
CA ILE A 102 -0.12 -5.05 10.48
C ILE A 102 1.38 -4.88 10.73
N LYS A 103 2.19 -4.53 9.74
CA LYS A 103 3.62 -4.16 9.94
C LYS A 103 3.80 -2.91 10.78
N CYS A 104 2.84 -1.99 10.73
CA CYS A 104 2.85 -0.77 11.54
C CYS A 104 1.72 -0.78 12.58
N HIS A 105 0.65 -1.55 12.32
CA HIS A 105 -0.49 -1.71 13.21
C HIS A 105 -0.48 -3.09 13.90
N GLU A 106 0.63 -3.45 14.56
CA GLU A 106 0.86 -4.79 15.11
C GLU A 106 -0.18 -5.20 16.17
N GLU A 107 -0.67 -4.25 16.96
CA GLU A 107 -1.58 -4.53 18.08
C GLU A 107 -3.07 -4.46 17.71
N ILE A 108 -3.39 -4.22 16.43
CA ILE A 108 -4.77 -3.94 15.98
C ILE A 108 -5.74 -5.07 16.28
N GLU A 109 -5.27 -6.32 16.34
CA GLU A 109 -6.11 -7.49 16.64
C GLU A 109 -6.82 -7.36 18.00
N THR A 110 -6.15 -6.72 18.97
CA THR A 110 -6.67 -6.53 20.33
C THR A 110 -7.65 -5.37 20.45
N VAL A 111 -7.68 -4.49 19.45
CA VAL A 111 -8.60 -3.35 19.41
C VAL A 111 -9.99 -3.86 19.08
N SER A 112 -10.94 -3.62 19.99
CA SER A 112 -12.32 -4.07 19.81
C SER A 112 -13.34 -2.94 19.88
N GLU A 113 -12.94 -1.77 20.37
CA GLU A 113 -13.86 -0.71 20.71
C GLU A 113 -13.33 0.64 20.23
N SER A 114 -14.28 1.49 19.83
CA SER A 114 -14.12 2.91 19.60
C SER A 114 -15.25 3.64 20.31
N ASP A 115 -15.19 4.97 20.41
CA ASP A 115 -16.18 5.80 21.08
C ASP A 115 -17.63 5.59 20.60
N GLN A 116 -17.84 5.07 19.39
CA GLN A 116 -19.15 4.95 18.76
C GLN A 116 -19.56 3.52 18.46
N ILE A 117 -18.59 2.65 18.14
CA ILE A 117 -18.85 1.30 17.68
C ILE A 117 -17.91 0.27 18.31
N ASN A 118 -18.46 -0.91 18.59
CA ASN A 118 -17.74 -2.11 19.00
C ASN A 118 -17.51 -3.00 17.78
N ILE A 119 -16.25 -3.06 17.33
CA ILE A 119 -15.79 -3.88 16.20
C ILE A 119 -14.59 -4.70 16.70
N PRO A 120 -14.80 -5.94 17.17
CA PRO A 120 -13.71 -6.82 17.61
C PRO A 120 -12.86 -7.24 16.41
N HIS A 121 -11.71 -6.60 16.19
CA HIS A 121 -10.83 -6.90 15.05
C HIS A 121 -10.40 -8.36 15.06
N GLN A 122 -10.07 -8.93 16.22
CA GLN A 122 -9.77 -10.36 16.36
C GLN A 122 -10.78 -11.29 15.68
N LYS A 123 -12.09 -11.01 15.81
CA LYS A 123 -13.12 -11.86 15.20
C LYS A 123 -13.19 -11.72 13.69
N HIS A 124 -12.94 -10.52 13.17
CA HIS A 124 -12.99 -10.25 11.73
C HIS A 124 -11.72 -10.74 11.03
N ILE A 125 -10.55 -10.50 11.64
CA ILE A 125 -9.26 -11.03 11.18
C ILE A 125 -9.29 -12.57 11.21
N GLY A 126 -9.78 -13.18 12.29
CA GLY A 126 -9.96 -14.64 12.38
C GLY A 126 -10.96 -15.24 11.39
N ALA A 127 -11.81 -14.40 10.78
CA ALA A 127 -12.70 -14.78 9.67
C ALA A 127 -12.09 -14.49 8.29
N ASN A 128 -10.80 -14.16 8.22
CA ASN A 128 -10.06 -13.78 7.00
C ASN A 128 -10.69 -12.59 6.26
N ILE A 129 -11.16 -11.58 7.01
CA ILE A 129 -11.66 -10.33 6.42
C ILE A 129 -10.50 -9.34 6.29
N GLU A 130 -10.24 -8.89 5.06
CA GLU A 130 -9.19 -7.93 4.77
C GLU A 130 -9.45 -6.56 5.42
N CYS A 131 -8.39 -5.86 5.86
CA CYS A 131 -8.48 -4.53 6.45
C CYS A 131 -9.20 -3.55 5.53
N THR A 132 -8.93 -3.62 4.22
CA THR A 132 -9.52 -2.77 3.18
C THR A 132 -11.00 -3.06 2.91
N ALA A 133 -11.55 -4.19 3.40
CA ALA A 133 -12.99 -4.46 3.30
C ALA A 133 -13.82 -3.41 4.05
N CYS A 134 -13.26 -2.87 5.14
CA CYS A 134 -13.84 -1.77 5.92
C CYS A 134 -13.08 -0.45 5.71
N HIS A 135 -11.74 -0.49 5.63
CA HIS A 135 -10.87 0.68 5.44
C HIS A 135 -10.48 0.90 3.97
N ALA A 136 -11.44 0.80 3.05
CA ALA A 136 -11.21 0.80 1.60
C ALA A 136 -10.52 2.07 1.06
N GLU A 137 -10.77 3.21 1.69
CA GLU A 137 -10.38 4.54 1.21
C GLU A 137 -9.36 5.23 2.12
N VAL A 138 -8.61 4.47 2.92
CA VAL A 138 -7.68 5.02 3.92
C VAL A 138 -6.55 5.86 3.32
N VAL A 139 -6.06 5.50 2.12
CA VAL A 139 -5.01 6.23 1.40
C VAL A 139 -5.53 6.88 0.12
N HIS A 140 -6.23 6.12 -0.73
CA HIS A 140 -6.69 6.59 -2.05
C HIS A 140 -8.16 7.03 -2.04
N GLY A 141 -8.56 7.72 -0.98
CA GLY A 141 -9.92 8.18 -0.74
C GLY A 141 -10.08 9.70 -0.78
N SER A 142 -11.29 10.17 -0.48
CA SER A 142 -11.51 11.58 -0.13
C SER A 142 -10.97 11.87 1.27
N THR A 143 -10.57 13.11 1.52
CA THR A 143 -9.89 13.52 2.76
C THR A 143 -10.68 13.18 4.03
N GLY A 144 -9.96 12.70 5.06
CA GLY A 144 -10.46 12.52 6.42
C GLY A 144 -10.57 11.06 6.90
N TYR A 145 -10.69 10.89 8.22
CA TYR A 145 -10.98 9.60 8.84
C TYR A 145 -12.44 9.22 8.57
N ARG A 146 -12.66 8.10 7.89
CA ARG A 146 -14.01 7.56 7.67
C ARG A 146 -14.23 6.34 8.54
N SER A 147 -15.12 6.49 9.52
CA SER A 147 -15.75 5.33 10.13
C SER A 147 -16.58 4.59 9.07
N PRO A 148 -16.50 3.25 9.00
CA PRO A 148 -17.33 2.48 8.09
C PRO A 148 -18.81 2.76 8.33
N GLY A 149 -19.54 3.10 7.27
CA GLY A 149 -21.01 3.23 7.34
C GLY A 149 -21.68 1.86 7.45
N MET A 150 -22.96 1.84 7.83
CA MET A 150 -23.74 0.60 7.95
C MET A 150 -23.78 -0.26 6.67
N ALA A 151 -23.61 0.37 5.50
CA ALA A 151 -23.52 -0.31 4.21
C ALA A 151 -22.33 -1.28 4.09
N VAL A 152 -21.23 -1.03 4.82
CA VAL A 152 -20.09 -1.96 4.90
C VAL A 152 -20.50 -3.18 5.70
N CYS A 153 -21.07 -2.96 6.89
CA CYS A 153 -21.51 -4.02 7.79
C CYS A 153 -22.61 -4.89 7.17
N SER A 154 -23.54 -4.29 6.42
CA SER A 154 -24.67 -4.99 5.78
C SER A 154 -24.25 -5.99 4.71
N LYS A 155 -23.00 -5.96 4.24
CA LYS A 155 -22.48 -6.96 3.30
C LYS A 155 -22.44 -8.36 3.93
N CYS A 156 -22.32 -8.44 5.26
CA CYS A 156 -22.19 -9.72 5.98
C CYS A 156 -23.14 -9.83 7.18
N HIS A 157 -23.53 -8.73 7.81
CA HIS A 157 -24.38 -8.70 9.00
C HIS A 157 -25.80 -8.22 8.70
N ASP A 158 -26.79 -8.77 9.42
CA ASP A 158 -28.16 -8.26 9.43
C ASP A 158 -28.27 -6.99 10.28
N VAL A 159 -28.04 -5.84 9.64
CA VAL A 159 -27.96 -4.53 10.30
C VAL A 159 -29.31 -3.82 10.44
N TYR A 160 -30.37 -4.35 9.84
CA TYR A 160 -31.71 -3.72 9.85
C TYR A 160 -32.59 -4.23 10.99
N ASN A 161 -32.04 -5.10 11.85
CA ASN A 161 -32.73 -5.61 13.03
C ASN A 161 -32.58 -4.63 14.22
N PRO A 162 -33.63 -3.88 14.60
CA PRO A 162 -33.55 -2.83 15.61
C PRO A 162 -33.23 -3.37 17.01
N ASP A 163 -33.48 -4.66 17.28
CA ASP A 163 -33.22 -5.27 18.59
C ASP A 163 -31.73 -5.53 18.84
N LYS A 164 -30.88 -5.34 17.82
CA LYS A 164 -29.45 -5.68 17.86
C LYS A 164 -28.52 -4.47 17.73
N CYS A 165 -29.05 -3.25 17.71
CA CYS A 165 -28.25 -2.02 17.55
C CYS A 165 -27.10 -1.94 18.56
N ILE A 166 -27.35 -2.31 19.83
CA ILE A 166 -26.34 -2.24 20.91
C ILE A 166 -25.20 -3.26 20.78
N LYS A 167 -25.31 -4.23 19.86
CA LYS A 167 -24.22 -5.19 19.60
C LYS A 167 -23.06 -4.53 18.87
N CYS A 168 -23.33 -3.47 18.12
CA CYS A 168 -22.34 -2.75 17.35
C CYS A 168 -22.20 -1.30 17.81
N HIS A 169 -23.26 -0.66 18.30
CA HIS A 169 -23.20 0.73 18.77
C HIS A 169 -23.02 0.80 20.28
N GLN A 170 -22.02 1.56 20.71
CA GLN A 170 -21.87 1.91 22.12
C GLN A 170 -22.93 2.96 22.50
N LYS A 171 -23.50 2.85 23.70
CA LYS A 171 -24.37 3.92 24.23
C LYS A 171 -23.49 5.13 24.50
N VAL A 172 -23.64 6.16 23.67
CA VAL A 172 -23.03 7.47 23.93
C VAL A 172 -23.67 8.04 25.20
N SER A 173 -22.86 8.31 26.23
CA SER A 173 -23.30 8.95 27.48
C SER A 173 -23.66 10.41 27.26
#